data_AF-E5G722-F1
#
_entry.id   AF-E5G722-F1
#
_cell.length_a   1.000
_cell.length_b   1.000
_cell.length_c   1.000
_cell.angle_alpha   90.00
_cell.angle_beta   90.00
_cell.angle_gamma   90.00
#
_symmetry.space_group_name_H-M   'P 1'
#
loop_
_entity.id
_entity.type
_entity.pdbx_description
1 polymer ?
#
loop_
_entity_poly.entity_id
_entity_poly.type
_entity_poly.pdbx_seq_one_letter_code
_entity_poly.pdbx_strand_id
1 'polypeptide(L)'
;PTPCACPWPPPRCPPGVPLVLDGCSCCRVCARRLGEPCDHLHVCDPSQGLVCQPRAGPGGRGALCLWGDDEGSCEVNGRVYQDGETFQPHCRIRCHCEDGGFTCVPLCSEDVRLPSWDCPHPRRVEVPG
;
A
#
# COMPACT_ATOMS: atom_id res chain seq x y z
N PRO A 1 -15.60 -28.47 -9.10
CA PRO A 1 -16.05 -27.39 -8.20
C PRO A 1 -16.83 -27.97 -7.01
N THR A 2 -16.23 -27.99 -5.83
CA THR A 2 -16.94 -28.35 -4.60
C THR A 2 -17.95 -27.26 -4.27
N PRO A 3 -19.24 -27.58 -4.09
CA PRO A 3 -20.25 -26.60 -3.71
C PRO A 3 -19.94 -26.06 -2.31
N CYS A 4 -20.12 -24.76 -2.11
CA CYS A 4 -19.93 -24.16 -0.80
C CYS A 4 -21.04 -24.59 0.16
N ALA A 5 -20.64 -24.96 1.37
CA ALA A 5 -21.56 -25.32 2.45
C ALA A 5 -21.71 -24.12 3.40
N CYS A 6 -22.61 -23.19 3.05
CA CYS A 6 -22.87 -21.99 3.86
C CYS A 6 -24.03 -22.21 4.85
N PRO A 7 -23.96 -21.60 6.04
CA PRO A 7 -25.09 -21.61 6.97
C PRO A 7 -26.28 -20.86 6.38
N TRP A 8 -27.47 -21.46 6.51
CA TRP A 8 -28.74 -20.84 6.13
C TRP A 8 -29.72 -20.91 7.31
N PRO A 9 -30.30 -19.78 7.76
CA PRO A 9 -30.12 -18.42 7.25
C PRO A 9 -28.74 -17.82 7.56
N PRO A 10 -28.31 -16.74 6.86
CA PRO A 10 -27.06 -16.04 7.16
C PRO A 10 -26.97 -15.58 8.61
N PRO A 11 -25.75 -15.48 9.19
CA PRO A 11 -25.58 -15.07 10.57
C PRO A 11 -26.07 -13.63 10.79
N ARG A 12 -26.64 -13.38 11.98
CA ARG A 12 -26.98 -12.02 12.43
C ARG A 12 -25.77 -11.42 13.14
N CYS A 13 -25.22 -10.35 12.59
CA CYS A 13 -24.04 -9.71 13.14
C CYS A 13 -24.39 -8.74 14.29
N PRO A 14 -23.44 -8.49 15.22
CA PRO A 14 -23.59 -7.48 16.25
C PRO A 14 -23.84 -6.08 15.65
N PRO A 15 -24.42 -5.14 16.43
CA PRO A 15 -24.60 -3.76 15.99
C PRO A 15 -23.28 -3.14 15.53
N GLY A 16 -23.28 -2.53 14.35
CA GLY A 16 -22.09 -1.90 13.76
C GLY A 16 -21.10 -2.86 13.10
N VAL A 17 -21.38 -4.17 13.06
CA VAL A 17 -20.55 -5.16 12.36
C VAL A 17 -21.22 -5.55 11.03
N PRO A 18 -20.60 -5.28 9.88
CA PRO A 18 -21.18 -5.63 8.60
C PRO A 18 -21.10 -7.14 8.31
N LEU A 19 -22.01 -7.59 7.45
CA LEU A 19 -21.98 -8.92 6.86
C LEU A 19 -21.13 -8.85 5.59
N VAL A 20 -20.07 -9.65 5.53
CA VAL A 20 -19.08 -9.67 4.43
C VAL A 20 -18.96 -11.10 3.87
N LEU A 21 -18.30 -11.25 2.73
CA LEU A 21 -17.98 -12.58 2.20
C LEU A 21 -16.71 -13.11 2.88
N ASP A 22 -16.64 -14.42 3.10
CA ASP A 22 -15.41 -15.10 3.50
C ASP A 22 -14.30 -14.95 2.44
N GLY A 23 -13.07 -15.38 2.77
CA GLY A 23 -11.92 -15.28 1.86
C GLY A 23 -12.06 -16.14 0.60
N CYS A 24 -12.96 -17.12 0.62
CA CYS A 24 -13.35 -17.91 -0.55
C CYS A 24 -14.42 -17.21 -1.43
N SER A 25 -14.89 -16.02 -1.03
CA SER A 25 -15.93 -15.25 -1.71
C SER A 25 -17.25 -16.00 -1.89
N CYS A 26 -17.61 -16.85 -0.92
CA CYS A 26 -18.75 -17.73 -1.04
C CYS A 26 -19.78 -17.58 0.07
N CYS A 27 -19.35 -17.62 1.32
CA CYS A 27 -20.27 -17.57 2.46
C CYS A 27 -20.31 -16.20 3.10
N ARG A 28 -21.50 -15.80 3.57
CA ARG A 28 -21.70 -14.57 4.34
C ARG A 28 -21.32 -14.81 5.79
N VAL A 29 -20.35 -14.03 6.28
CA VAL A 29 -19.83 -14.08 7.64
C VAL A 29 -19.86 -12.68 8.26
N CYS A 30 -19.83 -12.61 9.59
CA CYS A 30 -19.67 -11.31 10.25
C CYS A 30 -18.21 -10.88 10.19
N ALA A 31 -17.99 -9.63 9.81
CA ALA A 31 -16.65 -9.08 9.73
C ALA A 31 -15.96 -9.06 11.10
N ARG A 32 -14.67 -9.41 11.12
CA ARG A 32 -13.80 -9.32 12.30
C ARG A 32 -13.32 -7.87 12.50
N ARG A 33 -13.32 -7.42 13.74
CA ARG A 33 -12.93 -6.07 14.16
C ARG A 33 -11.46 -6.02 14.57
N LEU A 34 -10.96 -4.81 14.80
CA LEU A 34 -9.57 -4.56 15.22
C LEU A 34 -9.17 -5.43 16.43
N GLY A 35 -8.05 -6.15 16.30
CA GLY A 35 -7.50 -7.04 17.32
C GLY A 35 -8.16 -8.42 17.40
N GLU A 36 -9.22 -8.69 16.63
CA GLU A 36 -9.81 -10.03 16.58
C GLU A 36 -8.98 -10.99 15.73
N PRO A 37 -8.98 -12.30 16.05
CA PRO A 37 -8.34 -13.31 15.22
C PRO A 37 -9.05 -13.44 13.87
N CYS A 38 -8.25 -13.52 12.80
CA CYS A 38 -8.71 -13.65 11.43
C CYS A 38 -8.02 -14.83 10.73
N ASP A 39 -8.71 -15.35 9.71
CA ASP A 39 -8.26 -16.43 8.84
C ASP A 39 -9.00 -16.35 7.49
N HIS A 40 -8.87 -17.38 6.64
CA HIS A 40 -9.53 -17.41 5.33
C HIS A 40 -11.06 -17.48 5.39
N LEU A 41 -11.64 -17.93 6.51
CA LEU A 41 -13.10 -18.00 6.72
C LEU A 41 -13.61 -16.77 7.49
N HIS A 42 -12.77 -16.20 8.35
CA HIS A 42 -13.06 -15.07 9.23
C HIS A 42 -12.29 -13.84 8.78
N VAL A 43 -12.87 -13.09 7.86
CA VAL A 43 -12.25 -11.89 7.27
C VAL A 43 -12.47 -10.65 8.13
N CYS A 44 -11.52 -9.72 8.07
CA CYS A 44 -11.57 -8.42 8.74
C CYS A 44 -12.58 -7.46 8.10
N ASP A 45 -13.01 -6.43 8.84
CA ASP A 45 -13.94 -5.42 8.36
C ASP A 45 -13.25 -4.45 7.37
N PRO A 46 -13.53 -4.56 6.06
CA PRO A 46 -12.89 -3.72 5.06
C PRO A 46 -13.42 -2.28 5.10
N SER A 47 -14.63 -2.06 5.65
CA SER A 47 -15.20 -0.71 5.78
C SER A 47 -14.44 0.16 6.79
N GLN A 48 -13.70 -0.49 7.69
CA GLN A 48 -12.78 0.12 8.64
C GLN A 48 -11.33 0.07 8.16
N GLY A 49 -11.03 -0.37 6.93
CA GLY A 49 -9.65 -0.49 6.44
C GLY A 49 -8.81 -1.54 7.16
N LEU A 50 -9.45 -2.55 7.78
CA LEU A 50 -8.74 -3.61 8.49
C LEU A 50 -8.30 -4.72 7.53
N VAL A 51 -7.08 -5.19 7.71
CA VAL A 51 -6.50 -6.32 6.96
C VAL A 51 -6.04 -7.41 7.92
N CYS A 52 -6.03 -8.65 7.43
CA CYS A 52 -5.62 -9.80 8.23
C CYS A 52 -4.10 -9.95 8.20
N GLN A 53 -3.43 -9.54 9.27
CA GLN A 53 -1.97 -9.56 9.39
C GLN A 53 -1.49 -10.69 10.30
N PRO A 54 -0.45 -11.44 9.91
CA PRO A 54 0.21 -12.41 10.79
C PRO A 54 0.79 -11.72 12.03
N ARG A 55 0.70 -12.39 13.18
CA ARG A 55 1.26 -11.85 14.41
C ARG A 55 2.80 -11.79 14.34
N ALA A 56 3.39 -10.60 14.44
CA ALA A 56 4.84 -10.42 14.48
C ALA A 56 5.46 -11.04 15.75
N GLY A 57 6.47 -11.91 15.59
CA GLY A 57 7.26 -12.48 16.68
C GLY A 57 7.56 -13.99 16.53
N PRO A 58 8.68 -14.47 17.10
CA PRO A 58 9.05 -15.89 17.03
C PRO A 58 8.03 -16.73 17.82
N GLY A 59 7.14 -17.42 17.10
CA GLY A 59 6.05 -18.23 17.67
C GLY A 59 4.62 -17.73 17.36
N GLY A 60 4.47 -16.68 16.54
CA GLY A 60 3.17 -16.15 16.12
C GLY A 60 2.33 -17.16 15.33
N ARG A 61 1.51 -17.96 16.01
CA ARG A 61 0.45 -18.76 15.39
C ARG A 61 -0.80 -17.88 15.30
N GLY A 62 -1.31 -17.71 14.08
CA GLY A 62 -2.53 -16.94 13.80
C GLY A 62 -2.28 -15.52 13.29
N ALA A 63 -3.34 -14.93 12.78
CA ALA A 63 -3.38 -13.56 12.27
C ALA A 63 -4.44 -12.76 13.03
N LEU A 64 -4.25 -11.45 13.12
CA LEU A 64 -5.18 -10.52 13.73
C LEU A 64 -5.62 -9.48 12.71
N CYS A 65 -6.83 -8.96 12.88
CA CYS A 65 -7.28 -7.80 12.14
C CYS A 65 -6.58 -6.57 12.67
N LEU A 66 -5.68 -6.02 11.87
CA LEU A 66 -4.95 -4.80 12.14
C LEU A 66 -5.34 -3.78 11.07
N TRP A 67 -5.08 -2.50 11.33
CA TRP A 67 -5.22 -1.50 10.27
C TRP A 67 -4.29 -1.89 9.13
N GLY A 68 -4.78 -1.77 7.89
CA GLY A 68 -3.92 -1.85 6.72
C GLY A 68 -2.66 -1.04 6.96
N ASP A 69 -1.50 -1.65 6.73
CA ASP A 69 -0.24 -0.94 6.71
C ASP A 69 -0.28 0.02 5.51
N ASP A 70 -0.92 1.18 5.70
CA ASP A 70 -0.52 2.42 5.04
C ASP A 70 0.66 3.06 5.81
N GLU A 71 1.04 2.45 6.95
CA GLU A 71 2.22 2.78 7.74
C GLU A 71 3.46 2.44 6.92
N GLY A 72 3.94 3.43 6.16
CA GLY A 72 5.11 3.27 5.29
C GLY A 72 4.85 3.66 3.84
N SER A 73 3.60 3.61 3.37
CA SER A 73 3.28 3.96 1.98
C SER A 73 3.24 5.46 1.75
N CYS A 74 3.70 5.89 0.58
CA CYS A 74 3.82 7.28 0.21
C CYS A 74 2.79 7.64 -0.85
N GLU A 75 2.02 8.69 -0.61
CA GLU A 75 1.17 9.27 -1.65
C GLU A 75 1.90 10.39 -2.38
N VAL A 76 2.19 10.20 -3.67
CA VAL A 76 2.83 11.22 -4.52
C VAL A 76 1.98 11.47 -5.75
N ASN A 77 1.51 12.72 -5.91
CA ASN A 77 0.63 13.15 -7.01
C ASN A 77 -0.63 12.27 -7.18
N GLY A 78 -1.23 11.82 -6.06
CA GLY A 78 -2.43 10.97 -6.08
C GLY A 78 -2.18 9.51 -6.44
N ARG A 79 -0.92 9.06 -6.45
CA ARG A 79 -0.54 7.64 -6.57
C ARG A 79 0.07 7.16 -5.26
N VAL A 80 -0.35 5.99 -4.81
CA VAL A 80 0.19 5.33 -3.62
C VAL A 80 1.35 4.44 -4.04
N TYR A 81 2.48 4.61 -3.36
CA TYR A 81 3.71 3.83 -3.51
C TYR A 81 3.96 3.06 -2.22
N GLN A 82 4.32 1.79 -2.34
CA GLN A 82 4.59 0.94 -1.18
C GLN A 82 5.91 1.32 -0.50
N ASP A 83 6.03 1.01 0.78
CA ASP A 83 7.30 1.16 1.51
C ASP A 83 8.43 0.39 0.80
N GLY A 84 9.57 1.03 0.61
CA GLY A 84 10.70 0.51 -0.17
C GLY A 84 10.56 0.65 -1.69
N GLU A 85 9.42 1.12 -2.20
CA GLU A 85 9.21 1.29 -3.64
C GLU A 85 10.06 2.44 -4.19
N THR A 86 10.59 2.26 -5.41
CA THR A 86 11.34 3.29 -6.13
C THR A 86 10.58 3.65 -7.41
N PHE A 87 10.33 4.93 -7.63
CA PHE A 87 9.56 5.41 -8.78
C PHE A 87 10.24 6.62 -9.45
N GLN A 88 9.90 6.87 -10.72
CA GLN A 88 10.46 7.97 -11.51
C GLN A 88 9.31 8.89 -11.96
N PRO A 89 8.96 9.94 -11.18
CA PRO A 89 7.86 10.84 -11.55
C PRO A 89 8.18 11.67 -12.80
N HIS A 90 9.47 11.87 -13.11
CA HIS A 90 9.94 12.54 -14.32
C HIS A 90 11.25 11.90 -14.77
N CYS A 91 11.57 11.96 -16.06
CA CYS A 91 12.83 11.42 -16.61
C CYS A 91 14.11 11.94 -15.91
N ARG A 92 14.04 13.06 -15.19
CA ARG A 92 15.16 13.72 -14.52
C ARG A 92 15.28 13.41 -13.03
N ILE A 93 14.29 12.77 -12.41
CA ILE A 93 14.21 12.58 -10.95
C ILE A 93 13.76 11.15 -10.64
N ARG A 94 14.44 10.48 -9.70
CA ARG A 94 14.01 9.21 -9.12
C ARG A 94 13.73 9.39 -7.64
N CYS A 95 12.65 8.83 -7.16
CA CYS A 95 12.23 8.91 -5.77
C CYS A 95 12.12 7.52 -5.14
N HIS A 96 12.30 7.45 -3.82
CA HIS A 96 12.20 6.26 -3.01
C HIS A 96 11.22 6.52 -1.86
N CYS A 97 10.26 5.63 -1.66
CA CYS A 97 9.31 5.67 -0.55
C CYS A 97 9.88 4.92 0.66
N GLU A 98 9.86 5.56 1.82
CA GLU A 98 10.37 5.02 3.08
C GLU A 98 9.59 5.63 4.26
N ASP A 99 9.00 4.78 5.11
CA ASP A 99 8.32 5.18 6.35
C ASP A 99 7.24 6.27 6.15
N GLY A 100 6.50 6.22 5.03
CA GLY A 100 5.41 7.15 4.70
C GLY A 100 5.88 8.50 4.15
N GLY A 101 7.20 8.71 4.06
CA GLY A 101 7.85 9.83 3.39
C GLY A 101 8.57 9.38 2.12
N PHE A 102 8.91 10.32 1.24
CA PHE A 102 9.69 9.98 0.05
C PHE A 102 10.92 10.88 -0.11
N THR A 103 12.02 10.29 -0.57
CA THR A 103 13.26 11.01 -0.90
C THR A 103 13.49 10.96 -2.40
N CYS A 104 13.91 12.07 -3.01
CA CYS A 104 14.14 12.16 -4.45
C CYS A 104 15.58 12.57 -4.76
N VAL A 105 16.16 11.95 -5.78
CA VAL A 105 17.50 12.24 -6.29
C VAL A 105 17.44 12.63 -7.77
N PRO A 106 18.21 13.64 -8.21
CA PRO A 106 18.34 13.98 -9.63
C PRO A 106 19.08 12.86 -10.37
N LEU A 107 18.60 12.51 -11.55
CA LEU A 107 19.20 11.53 -12.47
C LEU A 107 20.09 12.17 -13.53
N CYS A 108 19.87 13.45 -13.81
CA CYS A 108 20.71 14.22 -14.71
C CYS A 108 21.83 14.88 -13.91
N SER A 109 23.03 14.90 -14.50
CA SER A 109 24.12 15.77 -14.03
C SER A 109 23.64 17.21 -13.85
N GLU A 110 23.89 17.78 -12.68
CA GLU A 110 23.71 19.21 -12.40
C GLU A 110 24.99 20.00 -12.70
N ASP A 111 25.76 19.55 -13.69
CA ASP A 111 27.01 20.20 -14.07
C ASP A 111 26.74 21.65 -14.51
N VAL A 112 27.23 22.59 -13.70
CA VAL A 112 27.19 24.02 -13.99
C VAL A 112 28.40 24.34 -14.86
N ARG A 113 28.16 24.60 -16.14
CA ARG A 113 29.22 25.15 -17.00
C ARG A 113 29.41 26.62 -16.67
N LEU A 114 30.59 26.97 -16.16
CA LEU A 114 30.97 28.35 -15.92
C LEU A 114 31.25 29.09 -17.24
N PRO A 115 31.07 30.42 -17.28
CA PRO A 115 31.48 31.23 -18.43
C PRO A 115 32.95 31.01 -18.78
N SER A 116 33.22 30.75 -20.05
CA SER A 116 34.58 30.67 -20.61
C SER A 116 34.73 31.61 -21.79
N TRP A 117 35.97 31.83 -22.24
CA TRP A 117 36.24 32.69 -23.39
C TRP A 117 35.53 32.20 -24.67
N ASP A 118 35.44 30.89 -24.86
CA ASP A 118 34.74 30.20 -25.94
C ASP A 118 33.22 30.05 -25.72
N CYS A 119 32.73 30.27 -24.49
CA CYS A 119 31.30 30.20 -24.16
C CYS A 119 30.97 31.16 -23.01
N PRO A 120 30.82 32.47 -23.29
CA PRO A 120 30.65 33.49 -22.25
C PRO A 120 29.26 33.46 -21.59
N HIS A 121 28.27 32.85 -22.24
CA HIS A 121 26.88 32.76 -21.75
C HIS A 121 26.37 31.32 -21.82
N PRO A 122 26.87 30.39 -20.99
CA PRO A 122 26.40 29.02 -20.95
C PRO A 122 24.94 28.97 -20.49
N ARG A 123 24.09 28.25 -21.23
CA ARG A 123 22.66 28.09 -20.94
C ARG A 123 22.29 26.62 -21.03
N ARG A 124 21.53 26.14 -20.06
CA ARG A 124 20.94 24.81 -20.14
C ARG A 124 19.71 24.90 -21.03
N VAL A 125 19.66 24.11 -22.08
CA VAL A 125 18.56 24.06 -23.05
C VAL A 125 18.02 22.64 -23.13
N GLU A 126 16.73 22.49 -23.43
CA GLU A 126 16.15 21.19 -23.76
C GLU A 126 16.55 20.82 -25.18
N VAL A 127 17.10 19.61 -25.35
CA VAL A 127 17.44 19.04 -26.65
C VAL A 127 16.40 17.97 -27.00
N PRO A 128 15.94 17.88 -28.26
CA PRO A 128 15.01 16.83 -28.67
C PRO A 128 15.67 15.44 -28.56
N GLY A 129 15.01 14.50 -27.87
CA GLY A 129 15.49 13.13 -27.69
C GLY A 129 14.56 12.28 -26.83
#